data_AF-A0A9D8IYG8-F1
#
_entry.id   AF-A0A9D8IYG8-F1
#
_cell.length_a   1.000
_cell.length_b   1.000
_cell.length_c   1.000
_cell.angle_alpha   90.00
_cell.angle_beta   90.00
_cell.angle_gamma   90.00
#
_symmetry.space_group_name_H-M   'P 1'
#
loop_
_entity.id
_entity.type
_entity.pdbx_description
1 polymer ?
#
loop_
_entity_poly.entity_id
_entity_poly.type
_entity_poly.pdbx_seq_one_letter_code
_entity_poly.pdbx_strand_id
1 'polypeptide(L)'
;MKVVEVSVDGGSGHQPLNQAWSLDTPTEGEGRRYQRRLRFELPTGGLAEELLLSEATELRLEAYPYAFDALSVHAPETATVERTVDHQGLLVTFPVARLIRSVRFRASAAALGKMTQVFRTDGDVIAEQPVASTLNAFPFMGLSASGTRVRSIAVEGPVTAARAASPAPRAGSVGAAETALFVAAVSAPTGGGELDVLDRRVVLRLAGGAGFSTLAVHDLEQVQLATEPENMRAGVCVPSLGAEVFFLPLTFNPGQPVQAGAALRGQLTTLLRRLQEKTAQDGIGGELPDPVTVELLLESDAPCRVVISQSGIDYLLARHSFPDGA
;
A
#
# COMPACT_ATOMS: atom_id res chain seq x y z
N MET A 1 19.14 9.56 21.98
CA MET A 1 17.74 10.11 22.03
C MET A 1 16.84 9.23 21.16
N LYS A 2 15.50 9.23 21.32
CA LYS A 2 14.62 8.40 20.48
C LYS A 2 13.57 9.26 19.77
N VAL A 3 13.59 9.25 18.44
CA VAL A 3 12.54 9.85 17.61
C VAL A 3 11.34 8.91 17.58
N VAL A 4 10.16 9.41 17.93
CA VAL A 4 8.90 8.64 17.93
C VAL A 4 7.77 9.29 17.13
N GLU A 5 7.91 10.56 16.80
CA GLU A 5 6.89 11.35 16.10
C GLU A 5 7.43 11.91 14.78
N VAL A 6 6.52 12.06 13.82
CA VAL A 6 6.77 12.66 12.51
C VAL A 6 5.71 13.68 12.17
N SER A 7 6.10 14.71 11.43
CA SER A 7 5.17 15.54 10.67
C SER A 7 5.02 14.98 9.26
N VAL A 8 3.85 15.19 8.67
CA VAL A 8 3.48 14.65 7.36
C VAL A 8 3.24 15.81 6.41
N ASP A 9 3.92 15.79 5.25
CA ASP A 9 3.69 16.64 4.07
C ASP A 9 2.74 17.85 4.27
N GLY A 10 3.26 18.96 4.79
CA GLY A 10 2.54 20.23 4.92
C GLY A 10 1.46 20.30 6.02
N GLY A 11 1.21 19.21 6.74
CA GLY A 11 0.30 19.17 7.89
C GLY A 11 0.97 19.69 9.16
N SER A 12 0.20 20.42 9.98
CA SER A 12 0.67 20.95 11.28
C SER A 12 0.61 19.93 12.44
N GLY A 13 0.28 18.66 12.16
CA GLY A 13 0.08 17.62 13.17
C GLY A 13 1.26 16.65 13.24
N HIS A 14 1.73 16.37 14.46
CA HIS A 14 2.63 15.26 14.74
C HIS A 14 1.82 13.95 14.81
N GLN A 15 2.36 12.90 14.19
CA GLN A 15 1.80 11.55 14.21
C GLN A 15 2.89 10.56 14.61
N PRO A 16 2.56 9.44 15.27
CA PRO A 16 3.56 8.43 15.60
C PRO A 16 4.15 7.83 14.33
N LEU A 17 5.46 7.62 14.30
CA LEU A 17 6.12 6.97 13.17
C LEU A 17 5.67 5.50 13.01
N ASN A 18 5.48 4.83 14.16
CA ASN A 18 5.08 3.42 14.26
C ASN A 18 3.59 3.22 13.99
N GLN A 19 3.18 3.42 12.74
CA GLN A 19 1.82 3.21 12.31
C GLN A 19 1.77 2.76 10.85
N ALA A 20 0.55 2.60 10.34
CA ALA A 20 0.32 2.34 8.94
C ALA A 20 0.12 3.64 8.17
N TRP A 21 0.73 3.71 7.00
CA TRP A 21 0.74 4.84 6.10
C TRP A 21 0.17 4.42 4.76
N SER A 22 -0.79 5.18 4.24
CA SER A 22 -1.32 4.98 2.89
C SER A 22 -0.46 5.74 1.89
N LEU A 23 -0.09 5.05 0.82
CA LEU A 23 0.54 5.64 -0.36
C LEU A 23 -0.51 5.62 -1.47
N ASP A 24 -1.47 6.54 -1.41
CA ASP A 24 -2.67 6.59 -2.27
C ASP A 24 -2.73 7.85 -3.14
N THR A 25 -1.85 8.82 -2.90
CA THR A 25 -1.77 10.05 -3.68
C THR A 25 -0.66 9.94 -4.72
N PRO A 26 -0.97 10.00 -6.03
CA PRO A 26 0.06 9.96 -7.06
C PRO A 26 0.84 11.27 -7.10
N THR A 27 2.13 11.20 -7.37
CA THR A 27 2.97 12.36 -7.65
C THR A 27 2.77 12.84 -9.07
N GLU A 28 2.80 14.15 -9.27
CA GLU A 28 2.82 14.75 -10.60
C GLU A 28 4.20 14.54 -11.25
N GLY A 29 4.25 14.06 -12.51
CA GLY A 29 5.50 13.88 -13.24
C GLY A 29 5.53 12.69 -14.22
N GLU A 30 6.70 12.45 -14.80
CA GLU A 30 6.94 11.28 -15.65
C GLU A 30 7.01 10.00 -14.81
N GLY A 31 6.09 9.07 -15.08
CA GLY A 31 5.93 7.85 -14.30
C GLY A 31 5.08 8.08 -13.07
N ARG A 32 3.89 7.45 -13.02
CA ARG A 32 2.99 7.54 -11.88
C ARG A 32 3.61 6.81 -10.68
N ARG A 33 4.02 7.56 -9.66
CA ARG A 33 4.52 7.03 -8.38
C ARG A 33 3.60 7.49 -7.26
N TYR A 34 3.55 6.70 -6.21
CA TYR A 34 2.82 6.98 -4.98
C TYR A 34 3.85 7.25 -3.90
N GLN A 35 3.84 8.45 -3.33
CA GLN A 35 4.85 8.88 -2.39
C GLN A 35 4.23 9.35 -1.07
N ARG A 36 4.99 9.17 0.00
CA ARG A 36 4.71 9.75 1.31
C ARG A 36 6.02 10.19 1.94
N ARG A 37 6.12 11.45 2.38
CA ARG A 37 7.28 11.91 3.16
C ARG A 37 6.91 12.03 4.63
N LEU A 38 7.73 11.41 5.46
CA LEU A 38 7.62 11.43 6.90
C LEU A 38 8.81 12.23 7.44
N ARG A 39 8.54 13.43 7.95
CA ARG A 39 9.57 14.34 8.45
C ARG A 39 9.74 14.17 9.95
N PHE A 40 10.98 14.02 10.39
CA PHE A 40 11.34 14.07 11.81
C PHE A 40 12.55 14.97 12.03
N GLU A 41 12.71 15.37 13.29
CA GLU A 41 13.76 16.28 13.72
C GLU A 41 14.70 15.53 14.67
N LEU A 42 16.00 15.69 14.44
CA LEU A 42 17.06 15.22 15.31
C LEU A 42 17.56 16.44 16.08
N PRO A 43 17.11 16.66 17.34
CA PRO A 43 17.63 17.75 18.16
C PRO A 43 19.14 17.56 18.39
N THR A 44 19.91 18.56 17.97
CA THR A 44 21.38 18.59 18.11
C THR A 44 21.83 19.56 19.20
N GLY A 45 20.93 20.44 19.66
CA GLY A 45 21.24 21.52 20.58
C GLY A 45 22.13 22.62 19.96
N GLY A 46 22.43 22.54 18.66
CA GLY A 46 23.16 23.55 17.89
C GLY A 46 24.65 23.65 18.21
N LEU A 47 25.16 22.76 19.06
CA LEU A 47 26.55 22.73 19.51
C LEU A 47 27.26 21.41 19.14
N ALA A 48 26.52 20.46 18.59
CA ALA A 48 27.08 19.18 18.17
C ALA A 48 27.79 19.36 16.82
N GLU A 49 29.03 18.89 16.73
CA GLU A 49 29.77 18.85 15.47
C GLU A 49 29.47 17.57 14.70
N GLU A 50 29.19 16.48 15.43
CA GLU A 50 28.94 15.16 14.84
C GLU A 50 27.73 14.48 15.48
N LEU A 51 26.99 13.73 14.67
CA LEU A 51 25.89 12.87 15.10
C LEU A 51 26.26 11.41 14.77
N LEU A 52 26.54 10.64 15.82
CA LEU A 52 26.92 9.23 15.74
C LEU A 52 25.69 8.35 15.94
N LEU A 53 25.23 7.72 14.87
CA LEU A 53 24.10 6.79 14.91
C LEU A 53 24.50 5.45 15.56
N SER A 54 23.73 5.03 16.55
CA SER A 54 23.91 3.79 17.30
C SER A 54 23.58 2.56 16.47
N GLU A 55 24.17 1.42 16.84
CA GLU A 55 23.80 0.13 16.27
C GLU A 55 22.36 -0.27 16.61
N ALA A 56 21.81 0.28 17.68
CA ALA A 56 20.42 0.13 18.10
C ALA A 56 19.42 0.93 17.23
N THR A 57 19.87 1.57 16.13
CA THR A 57 18.96 2.20 15.17
C THR A 57 18.09 1.14 14.50
N GLU A 58 16.78 1.24 14.70
CA GLU A 58 15.77 0.31 14.21
C GLU A 58 14.84 0.99 13.21
N LEU A 59 14.52 0.26 12.15
CA LEU A 59 13.44 0.58 11.23
C LEU A 59 12.92 -0.74 10.65
N ARG A 60 11.65 -1.05 10.85
CA ARG A 60 11.00 -2.24 10.30
C ARG A 60 9.78 -1.83 9.49
N LEU A 61 9.83 -2.12 8.20
CA LEU A 61 8.84 -1.73 7.21
C LEU A 61 8.14 -2.97 6.65
N GLU A 62 6.86 -2.89 6.35
CA GLU A 62 6.12 -3.95 5.66
C GLU A 62 5.13 -3.31 4.69
N ALA A 63 5.08 -3.80 3.45
CA ALA A 63 4.19 -3.29 2.42
C ALA A 63 3.05 -4.28 2.19
N TYR A 64 1.82 -3.77 2.16
CA TYR A 64 0.61 -4.56 1.94
C TYR A 64 -0.10 -4.11 0.67
N PRO A 65 -0.79 -5.05 0.00
CA PRO A 65 -1.72 -4.72 -1.06
C PRO A 65 -2.77 -3.69 -0.60
N TYR A 66 -3.25 -2.87 -1.53
CA TYR A 66 -4.30 -1.89 -1.28
C TYR A 66 -5.52 -2.22 -2.12
N ALA A 67 -6.69 -2.27 -1.48
CA ALA A 67 -7.95 -2.52 -2.15
C ALA A 67 -8.81 -1.26 -2.10
N PHE A 68 -9.40 -0.89 -3.22
CA PHE A 68 -10.21 0.32 -3.33
C PHE A 68 -11.26 0.20 -4.42
N ASP A 69 -12.32 0.99 -4.26
CA ASP A 69 -13.36 1.15 -5.27
C ASP A 69 -12.94 2.21 -6.29
N ALA A 70 -12.67 1.79 -7.53
CA ALA A 70 -12.25 2.70 -8.60
C ALA A 70 -13.34 3.67 -9.07
N LEU A 71 -14.59 3.50 -8.61
CA LEU A 71 -15.67 4.46 -8.87
C LEU A 71 -15.85 5.48 -7.74
N SER A 72 -15.12 5.34 -6.63
CA SER A 72 -15.16 6.29 -5.52
C SER A 72 -14.52 7.63 -5.90
N VAL A 73 -15.09 8.73 -5.41
CA VAL A 73 -14.53 10.09 -5.56
C VAL A 73 -13.18 10.23 -4.86
N HIS A 74 -12.90 9.38 -3.87
CA HIS A 74 -11.65 9.37 -3.12
C HIS A 74 -10.72 8.21 -3.54
N ALA A 75 -10.97 7.58 -4.67
CA ALA A 75 -10.12 6.51 -5.17
C ALA A 75 -8.71 7.04 -5.50
N PRO A 76 -7.63 6.33 -5.15
CA PRO A 76 -6.27 6.63 -5.62
C PRO A 76 -6.18 6.71 -7.15
N GLU A 77 -7.04 5.93 -7.81
CA GLU A 77 -7.18 5.85 -9.26
C GLU A 77 -8.66 5.71 -9.61
N THR A 78 -9.17 6.57 -10.47
CA THR A 78 -10.56 6.51 -10.92
C THR A 78 -10.65 5.77 -12.25
N ALA A 79 -11.63 4.87 -12.37
CA ALA A 79 -11.99 4.26 -13.64
C ALA A 79 -12.96 5.15 -14.42
N THR A 80 -12.85 5.17 -15.74
CA THR A 80 -13.90 5.71 -16.61
C THR A 80 -14.84 4.59 -17.05
N VAL A 81 -16.13 4.92 -17.16
CA VAL A 81 -17.17 3.95 -17.51
C VAL A 81 -18.01 4.51 -18.64
N GLU A 82 -18.07 3.76 -19.73
CA GLU A 82 -18.80 4.13 -20.94
C GLU A 82 -19.70 2.97 -21.38
N ARG A 83 -20.76 3.28 -22.14
CA ARG A 83 -21.59 2.23 -22.74
C ARG A 83 -20.93 1.75 -24.02
N THR A 84 -20.98 0.44 -24.26
CA THR A 84 -20.60 -0.12 -25.55
C THR A 84 -21.58 0.31 -26.66
N VAL A 85 -21.13 0.25 -27.91
CA VAL A 85 -21.91 0.65 -29.10
C VAL A 85 -23.19 -0.20 -29.24
N ASP A 86 -23.12 -1.49 -28.92
CA ASP A 86 -24.26 -2.40 -28.92
C ASP A 86 -25.22 -2.21 -27.73
N HIS A 87 -24.87 -1.32 -26.78
CA HIS A 87 -25.62 -1.02 -25.56
C HIS A 87 -25.81 -2.20 -24.59
N GLN A 88 -25.15 -3.33 -24.84
CA GLN A 88 -25.25 -4.57 -24.06
C GLN A 88 -24.14 -4.73 -23.02
N GLY A 89 -23.21 -3.76 -22.94
CA GLY A 89 -22.11 -3.79 -22.00
C GLY A 89 -21.69 -2.40 -21.52
N LEU A 90 -20.86 -2.41 -20.48
CA LEU A 90 -20.14 -1.25 -19.98
C LEU A 90 -18.65 -1.46 -20.20
N LEU A 91 -18.02 -0.56 -20.95
CA LEU A 91 -16.57 -0.49 -21.06
C LEU A 91 -16.04 0.24 -19.83
N VAL A 92 -15.24 -0.46 -19.02
CA VAL A 92 -14.53 0.11 -17.88
C VAL A 92 -13.06 0.24 -18.25
N THR A 93 -12.53 1.46 -18.17
CA THR A 93 -11.14 1.77 -18.52
C THR A 93 -10.41 2.32 -17.31
N PHE A 94 -9.25 1.74 -17.03
CA PHE A 94 -8.34 2.16 -15.96
C PHE A 94 -7.15 2.94 -16.55
N PRO A 95 -6.50 3.80 -15.76
CA PRO A 95 -5.28 4.50 -16.19
C PRO A 95 -4.15 3.52 -16.56
N VAL A 96 -4.07 2.41 -15.85
CA VAL A 96 -3.06 1.35 -16.00
C VAL A 96 -3.72 -0.01 -15.72
N ALA A 97 -3.06 -1.12 -16.07
CA ALA A 97 -3.60 -2.45 -15.80
C ALA A 97 -3.70 -2.72 -14.29
N ARG A 98 -4.84 -3.26 -13.86
CA ARG A 98 -5.14 -3.52 -12.44
C ARG A 98 -5.89 -4.83 -12.26
N LEU A 99 -5.71 -5.46 -11.10
CA LEU A 99 -6.42 -6.68 -10.74
C LEU A 99 -7.83 -6.32 -10.25
N ILE A 100 -8.83 -6.64 -11.05
CA ILE A 100 -10.24 -6.47 -10.74
C ILE A 100 -10.67 -7.64 -9.85
N ARG A 101 -10.93 -7.35 -8.57
CA ARG A 101 -11.35 -8.36 -7.60
C ARG A 101 -12.84 -8.63 -7.66
N SER A 102 -13.65 -7.58 -7.72
CA SER A 102 -15.10 -7.72 -7.85
C SER A 102 -15.73 -6.51 -8.50
N VAL A 103 -16.92 -6.72 -9.06
CA VAL A 103 -17.78 -5.64 -9.55
C VAL A 103 -19.15 -5.81 -8.93
N ARG A 104 -19.82 -4.70 -8.63
CA ARG A 104 -21.20 -4.69 -8.16
C ARG A 104 -22.04 -3.79 -9.04
N PHE A 105 -23.18 -4.32 -9.42
CA PHE A 105 -24.26 -3.57 -10.02
C PHE A 105 -25.29 -3.21 -8.94
N ARG A 106 -25.89 -2.02 -9.07
CA ARG A 106 -27.01 -1.61 -8.23
C ARG A 106 -28.09 -2.67 -8.28
N ALA A 107 -28.71 -2.95 -7.13
CA ALA A 107 -29.81 -3.89 -7.03
C ALA A 107 -31.03 -3.38 -7.83
N SER A 108 -31.10 -3.76 -9.10
CA SER A 108 -32.25 -3.57 -9.97
C SER A 108 -32.81 -4.94 -10.38
N ALA A 109 -34.09 -4.98 -10.74
CA ALA A 109 -34.67 -6.18 -11.36
C ALA A 109 -33.88 -6.63 -12.61
N ALA A 110 -33.13 -5.72 -13.23
CA ALA A 110 -32.26 -6.02 -14.36
C ALA A 110 -30.92 -6.66 -13.98
N ALA A 111 -30.49 -6.66 -12.72
CA ALA A 111 -29.20 -7.22 -12.31
C ALA A 111 -29.30 -8.47 -11.42
N LEU A 112 -30.39 -8.61 -10.66
CA LEU A 112 -30.58 -9.71 -9.72
C LEU A 112 -30.70 -11.07 -10.44
N GLY A 113 -29.95 -12.06 -9.95
CA GLY A 113 -29.94 -13.42 -10.49
C GLY A 113 -29.29 -13.57 -11.87
N LYS A 114 -28.72 -12.48 -12.42
CA LYS A 114 -27.96 -12.52 -13.68
C LYS A 114 -26.49 -12.81 -13.42
N MET A 115 -25.84 -13.39 -14.42
CA MET A 115 -24.41 -13.63 -14.40
C MET A 115 -23.69 -12.40 -14.95
N THR A 116 -22.84 -11.78 -14.14
CA THR A 116 -21.88 -10.80 -14.62
C THR A 116 -20.78 -11.53 -15.38
N GLN A 117 -20.50 -11.09 -16.60
CA GLN A 117 -19.43 -11.60 -17.44
C GLN A 117 -18.46 -10.48 -17.78
N VAL A 118 -17.16 -10.78 -17.69
CA VAL A 118 -16.07 -9.85 -17.98
C VAL A 118 -15.40 -10.29 -19.26
N PHE A 119 -15.27 -9.37 -20.21
CA PHE A 119 -14.62 -9.60 -21.49
C PHE A 119 -13.39 -8.69 -21.59
N ARG A 120 -12.29 -9.23 -22.13
CA ARG A 120 -11.12 -8.42 -22.48
C ARG A 120 -11.38 -7.66 -23.77
N THR A 121 -10.66 -6.56 -23.93
CA THR A 121 -10.69 -5.77 -25.15
C THR A 121 -9.29 -5.66 -25.74
N ASP A 122 -9.18 -5.79 -27.06
CA ASP A 122 -7.98 -5.40 -27.81
C ASP A 122 -8.36 -4.26 -28.77
N GLY A 123 -7.94 -3.04 -28.43
CA GLY A 123 -8.47 -1.84 -29.06
C GLY A 123 -9.99 -1.72 -28.86
N ASP A 124 -10.74 -1.77 -29.95
CA ASP A 124 -12.21 -1.72 -29.94
C ASP A 124 -12.86 -3.10 -30.12
N VAL A 125 -12.05 -4.16 -30.24
CA VAL A 125 -12.52 -5.53 -30.41
C VAL A 125 -12.75 -6.15 -29.04
N ILE A 126 -13.97 -6.65 -28.81
CA ILE A 126 -14.34 -7.40 -27.61
C ILE A 126 -14.08 -8.87 -27.86
N ALA A 127 -13.43 -9.56 -26.91
CA ALA A 127 -13.21 -11.00 -27.00
C ALA A 127 -14.54 -11.77 -27.14
N GLU A 128 -14.53 -12.86 -27.91
CA GLU A 128 -15.74 -13.68 -28.13
C GLU A 128 -16.19 -14.41 -26.86
N GLN A 129 -15.25 -14.77 -25.98
CA GLN A 129 -15.50 -15.50 -24.74
C GLN A 129 -15.18 -14.63 -23.52
N PRO A 130 -15.96 -14.74 -22.43
CA PRO A 130 -15.65 -14.04 -21.20
C PRO A 130 -14.41 -14.65 -20.54
N VAL A 131 -13.58 -13.80 -19.94
CA VAL A 131 -12.40 -14.24 -19.18
C VAL A 131 -12.71 -14.53 -17.72
N ALA A 132 -13.79 -13.95 -17.21
CA ALA A 132 -14.32 -14.27 -15.88
C ALA A 132 -15.83 -14.12 -15.89
N SER A 133 -16.50 -14.84 -15.00
CA SER A 133 -17.94 -14.73 -14.84
C SER A 133 -18.33 -15.01 -13.40
N THR A 134 -19.29 -14.26 -12.89
CA THR A 134 -19.72 -14.36 -11.50
C THR A 134 -21.21 -14.11 -11.36
N LEU A 135 -21.87 -14.80 -10.43
CA LEU A 135 -23.30 -14.62 -10.19
C LEU A 135 -23.52 -13.37 -9.32
N ASN A 136 -24.41 -12.48 -9.76
CA ASN A 136 -24.84 -11.38 -8.89
C ASN A 136 -25.73 -11.96 -7.80
N ALA A 137 -25.15 -12.11 -6.60
CA ALA A 137 -25.85 -12.66 -5.46
C ALA A 137 -26.98 -11.72 -5.04
N PHE A 138 -28.08 -12.29 -4.58
CA PHE A 138 -29.09 -11.52 -3.89
C PHE A 138 -28.44 -10.88 -2.66
N PRO A 139 -28.67 -9.58 -2.39
CA PRO A 139 -28.43 -9.07 -1.05
C PRO A 139 -29.35 -9.88 -0.14
N PHE A 140 -28.79 -10.87 0.55
CA PHE A 140 -29.54 -11.61 1.55
C PHE A 140 -30.00 -10.59 2.59
N MET A 141 -31.29 -10.26 2.57
CA MET A 141 -31.89 -9.45 3.62
C MET A 141 -31.76 -10.24 4.94
N GLY A 142 -30.73 -9.93 5.71
CA GLY A 142 -30.73 -9.99 7.17
C GLY A 142 -31.19 -11.29 7.83
N LEU A 143 -30.83 -12.47 7.34
CA LEU A 143 -30.73 -13.63 8.22
C LEU A 143 -29.30 -13.71 8.73
N SER A 144 -29.10 -13.19 9.95
CA SER A 144 -27.95 -13.48 10.79
C SER A 144 -27.84 -14.99 11.00
N ALA A 145 -27.16 -15.68 10.09
CA ALA A 145 -26.85 -17.09 10.21
C ALA A 145 -25.38 -17.22 10.64
N SER A 146 -25.24 -17.56 11.93
CA SER A 146 -24.11 -18.28 12.50
C SER A 146 -23.34 -19.13 11.46
N GLY A 147 -22.07 -18.76 11.24
CA GLY A 147 -20.97 -19.72 11.11
C GLY A 147 -20.90 -20.66 9.90
N THR A 148 -21.70 -20.52 8.85
CA THR A 148 -21.66 -21.48 7.73
C THR A 148 -21.10 -20.83 6.46
N ARG A 149 -19.82 -21.07 6.19
CA ARG A 149 -19.17 -20.75 4.90
C ARG A 149 -19.80 -21.63 3.82
N VAL A 150 -20.59 -21.05 2.94
CA VAL A 150 -20.96 -21.70 1.68
C VAL A 150 -19.73 -21.65 0.78
N ARG A 151 -18.98 -22.76 0.70
CA ARG A 151 -18.00 -22.94 -0.38
C ARG A 151 -18.79 -23.05 -1.68
N SER A 152 -18.45 -22.20 -2.65
CA SER A 152 -18.85 -22.35 -4.04
C SER A 152 -18.63 -23.79 -4.49
N ILE A 153 -19.63 -24.37 -5.14
CA ILE A 153 -19.55 -25.71 -5.74
C ILE A 153 -18.63 -25.60 -6.96
N ALA A 154 -17.37 -25.94 -6.78
CA ALA A 154 -16.50 -26.30 -7.89
C ALA A 154 -16.95 -27.67 -8.40
N VAL A 155 -17.30 -27.75 -9.69
CA VAL A 155 -17.43 -29.04 -10.37
C VAL A 155 -16.01 -29.47 -10.73
N GLU A 156 -15.39 -30.28 -9.87
CA GLU A 156 -14.10 -30.92 -10.15
C GLU A 156 -14.28 -32.43 -10.27
N GLY A 157 -13.71 -32.99 -11.35
CA GLY A 157 -13.51 -34.42 -11.56
C GLY A 157 -12.44 -35.00 -10.63
N PRO A 158 -12.25 -36.33 -10.61
CA PRO A 158 -11.66 -37.02 -9.48
C PRO A 158 -10.12 -36.90 -9.47
N VAL A 159 -9.56 -36.45 -8.34
CA VAL A 159 -8.16 -36.67 -7.99
C VAL A 159 -8.10 -37.50 -6.70
N THR A 160 -7.43 -38.62 -6.81
CA THR A 160 -7.23 -39.66 -5.80
C THR A 160 -6.38 -39.19 -4.64
N ALA A 161 -6.81 -39.51 -3.42
CA ALA A 161 -6.14 -39.19 -2.16
C ALA A 161 -4.87 -40.03 -1.93
N ALA A 162 -3.87 -39.41 -1.28
CA ALA A 162 -2.88 -40.12 -0.47
C ALA A 162 -2.56 -39.30 0.80
N ARG A 163 -2.51 -40.01 1.91
CA ARG A 163 -2.56 -39.57 3.32
C ARG A 163 -1.22 -39.92 3.98
N ALA A 164 -0.63 -38.99 4.74
CA ALA A 164 0.34 -39.27 5.83
C ALA A 164 0.52 -37.97 6.66
N ALA A 165 -0.02 -37.89 7.89
CA ALA A 165 0.62 -38.26 9.16
C ALA A 165 1.46 -37.13 9.80
N SER A 166 0.88 -36.45 10.80
CA SER A 166 1.56 -35.53 11.74
C SER A 166 2.37 -36.27 12.80
N PRO A 167 3.36 -35.56 13.40
CA PRO A 167 3.54 -35.65 14.84
C PRO A 167 3.58 -34.26 15.52
N ALA A 168 3.14 -34.24 16.78
CA ALA A 168 3.00 -33.08 17.66
C ALA A 168 4.34 -32.50 18.16
N PRO A 169 4.35 -31.24 18.64
CA PRO A 169 5.35 -30.79 19.60
C PRO A 169 4.76 -30.40 20.97
N ARG A 170 5.61 -30.58 21.97
CA ARG A 170 5.42 -30.37 23.42
C ARG A 170 5.35 -28.90 23.82
N ALA A 171 4.70 -28.68 24.96
CA ALA A 171 4.58 -27.42 25.68
C ALA A 171 5.93 -26.86 26.17
N GLY A 172 6.08 -25.54 26.06
CA GLY A 172 7.14 -24.71 26.65
C GLY A 172 6.66 -23.25 26.71
N SER A 173 6.91 -22.60 27.84
CA SER A 173 6.18 -21.47 28.44
C SER A 173 6.62 -20.05 28.02
N VAL A 174 5.61 -19.15 28.01
CA VAL A 174 5.58 -17.74 28.49
C VAL A 174 6.55 -16.69 27.89
N GLY A 175 5.96 -15.66 27.27
CA GLY A 175 6.60 -14.35 27.05
C GLY A 175 5.72 -13.36 26.28
N ALA A 176 5.26 -12.31 26.96
CA ALA A 176 4.72 -11.03 26.47
C ALA A 176 3.61 -11.05 25.39
N ALA A 177 2.38 -10.77 25.84
CA ALA A 177 1.28 -10.40 24.96
C ALA A 177 1.46 -8.96 24.44
N GLU A 178 2.12 -8.80 23.29
CA GLU A 178 1.93 -7.61 22.46
C GLU A 178 0.60 -7.77 21.71
N THR A 179 -0.38 -6.96 22.10
CA THR A 179 -1.65 -6.86 21.39
C THR A 179 -1.40 -6.05 20.12
N ALA A 180 -0.88 -6.68 19.08
CA ALA A 180 -0.96 -6.14 17.73
C ALA A 180 -2.44 -6.21 17.32
N LEU A 181 -3.14 -5.08 17.42
CA LEU A 181 -4.48 -4.92 16.87
C LEU A 181 -4.36 -4.98 15.34
N PHE A 182 -4.33 -6.19 14.79
CA PHE A 182 -4.53 -6.43 13.37
C PHE A 182 -5.98 -6.07 13.05
N VAL A 183 -6.20 -4.83 12.66
CA VAL A 183 -7.37 -4.50 11.83
C VAL A 183 -7.09 -5.08 10.45
N ALA A 184 -7.25 -6.40 10.33
CA ALA A 184 -7.62 -6.97 9.05
C ALA A 184 -8.96 -6.29 8.72
N ALA A 185 -8.97 -5.44 7.71
CA ALA A 185 -10.22 -4.97 7.14
C ALA A 185 -10.92 -6.22 6.59
N VAL A 186 -11.75 -6.84 7.43
CA VAL A 186 -12.67 -7.89 7.01
C VAL A 186 -13.67 -7.17 6.13
N SER A 187 -13.39 -7.15 4.83
CA SER A 187 -14.36 -6.76 3.83
C SER A 187 -15.56 -7.69 4.02
N ALA A 188 -16.71 -7.13 4.39
CA ALA A 188 -17.94 -7.90 4.45
C ALA A 188 -18.15 -8.60 3.09
N PRO A 189 -18.77 -9.79 3.02
CA PRO A 189 -19.09 -10.42 1.75
C PRO A 189 -20.13 -9.55 1.03
N THR A 190 -19.66 -8.61 0.23
CA THR A 190 -20.47 -7.60 -0.39
C THR A 190 -20.92 -8.07 -1.78
N GLY A 191 -21.95 -8.91 -1.84
CA GLY A 191 -22.89 -9.13 -2.98
C GLY A 191 -22.39 -9.36 -4.43
N GLY A 192 -21.12 -9.18 -4.75
CA GLY A 192 -20.50 -9.43 -6.05
C GLY A 192 -19.47 -10.54 -5.86
N GLY A 193 -19.46 -11.53 -6.74
CA GLY A 193 -18.45 -12.58 -6.64
C GLY A 193 -17.10 -12.14 -7.18
N GLU A 194 -16.09 -12.91 -6.82
CA GLU A 194 -14.69 -12.70 -7.17
C GLU A 194 -14.45 -12.96 -8.65
N LEU A 195 -13.65 -12.11 -9.31
CA LEU A 195 -13.37 -12.16 -10.75
C LEU A 195 -11.90 -12.42 -11.07
N ASP A 196 -10.99 -11.84 -10.30
CA ASP A 196 -9.52 -11.92 -10.46
C ASP A 196 -9.04 -11.75 -11.91
N VAL A 197 -9.37 -10.61 -12.52
CA VAL A 197 -8.96 -10.26 -13.90
C VAL A 197 -7.95 -9.11 -13.88
N LEU A 198 -6.74 -9.33 -14.43
CA LEU A 198 -5.74 -8.29 -14.64
C LEU A 198 -5.86 -7.70 -16.05
N ASP A 199 -6.40 -6.48 -16.16
CA ASP A 199 -6.45 -5.75 -17.43
C ASP A 199 -6.54 -4.24 -17.20
N ARG A 200 -6.27 -3.45 -18.24
CA ARG A 200 -6.49 -2.01 -18.28
C ARG A 200 -7.88 -1.65 -18.80
N ARG A 201 -8.47 -2.49 -19.66
CA ARG A 201 -9.79 -2.27 -20.26
C ARG A 201 -10.59 -3.56 -20.25
N VAL A 202 -11.80 -3.50 -19.73
CA VAL A 202 -12.73 -4.64 -19.74
C VAL A 202 -14.13 -4.20 -20.12
N VAL A 203 -14.88 -5.10 -20.75
CA VAL A 203 -16.32 -4.93 -20.95
C VAL A 203 -17.06 -5.82 -19.97
N LEU A 204 -17.94 -5.20 -19.18
CA LEU A 204 -18.85 -5.90 -18.28
C LEU A 204 -20.21 -6.08 -18.97
N ARG A 205 -20.73 -7.31 -19.00
CA ARG A 205 -22.08 -7.61 -19.48
C ARG A 205 -22.87 -8.40 -18.45
N LEU A 206 -24.20 -8.25 -18.43
CA LEU A 206 -25.10 -9.06 -17.60
C LEU A 206 -25.83 -10.09 -18.47
N ALA A 207 -25.40 -11.34 -18.38
CA ALA A 207 -26.01 -12.47 -19.06
C ALA A 207 -27.23 -13.01 -18.29
N GLY A 208 -28.33 -13.22 -19.01
CA GLY A 208 -29.52 -13.92 -18.54
C GLY A 208 -30.00 -14.95 -19.57
N GLY A 209 -31.13 -15.60 -19.31
CA GLY A 209 -31.64 -16.70 -20.15
C GLY A 209 -31.97 -16.34 -21.61
N ALA A 210 -32.13 -15.05 -21.93
CA ALA A 210 -32.45 -14.54 -23.27
C ALA A 210 -31.30 -13.75 -23.93
N GLY A 211 -30.08 -13.80 -23.36
CA GLY A 211 -28.92 -13.04 -23.84
C GLY A 211 -28.47 -11.94 -22.87
N PHE A 212 -27.88 -10.87 -23.42
CA PHE A 212 -27.33 -9.78 -22.63
C PHE A 212 -28.34 -8.67 -22.36
N SER A 213 -28.28 -8.11 -21.16
CA SER A 213 -29.14 -7.01 -20.73
C SER A 213 -28.56 -5.68 -21.18
N THR A 214 -29.44 -4.73 -21.52
CA THR A 214 -29.02 -3.34 -21.68
C THR A 214 -28.56 -2.78 -20.34
N LEU A 215 -27.40 -2.12 -20.33
CA LEU A 215 -26.82 -1.49 -19.14
C LEU A 215 -26.68 0.01 -19.33
N ALA A 216 -26.98 0.78 -18.29
CA ALA A 216 -26.63 2.18 -18.15
C ALA A 216 -25.41 2.35 -17.25
N VAL A 217 -24.66 3.43 -17.43
CA VAL A 217 -23.44 3.70 -16.64
C VAL A 217 -23.72 3.71 -15.13
N HIS A 218 -24.87 4.27 -14.72
CA HIS A 218 -25.27 4.35 -13.31
C HIS A 218 -25.73 3.02 -12.72
N ASP A 219 -25.89 1.96 -13.53
CA ASP A 219 -26.18 0.62 -13.02
C ASP A 219 -24.95 0.00 -12.37
N LEU A 220 -23.74 0.40 -12.76
CA LEU A 220 -22.51 -0.03 -12.12
C LEU A 220 -22.31 0.78 -10.83
N GLU A 221 -22.33 0.08 -9.70
CA GLU A 221 -22.23 0.70 -8.37
C GLU A 221 -20.78 0.78 -7.90
N GLN A 222 -20.01 -0.29 -8.14
CA GLN A 222 -18.67 -0.43 -7.59
C GLN A 222 -17.79 -1.32 -8.46
N VAL A 223 -16.52 -0.96 -8.54
CA VAL A 223 -15.45 -1.77 -9.16
C VAL A 223 -14.30 -1.85 -8.18
N GLN A 224 -14.19 -2.96 -7.46
CA GLN A 224 -13.13 -3.18 -6.49
C GLN A 224 -11.86 -3.66 -7.18
N LEU A 225 -10.80 -2.87 -7.04
CA LEU A 225 -9.46 -3.20 -7.49
C LEU A 225 -8.60 -3.63 -6.31
N ALA A 226 -7.62 -4.50 -6.58
CA ALA A 226 -6.50 -4.75 -5.70
C ALA A 226 -5.20 -4.38 -6.42
N THR A 227 -4.30 -3.73 -5.69
CA THR A 227 -2.97 -3.37 -6.16
C THR A 227 -1.92 -4.03 -5.28
N GLU A 228 -0.93 -4.63 -5.92
CA GLU A 228 0.27 -5.17 -5.28
C GLU A 228 1.46 -4.31 -5.72
N PRO A 229 2.21 -3.70 -4.78
CA PRO A 229 3.36 -2.88 -5.14
C PRO A 229 4.50 -3.79 -5.61
N GLU A 230 4.97 -3.61 -6.84
CA GLU A 230 6.12 -4.37 -7.37
C GLU A 230 7.44 -3.64 -7.09
N ASN A 231 7.41 -2.31 -7.06
CA ASN A 231 8.59 -1.47 -6.89
C ASN A 231 8.44 -0.53 -5.69
N MET A 232 8.31 -1.12 -4.50
CA MET A 232 8.37 -0.39 -3.23
C MET A 232 9.82 -0.04 -2.87
N ARG A 233 10.05 1.20 -2.45
CA ARG A 233 11.36 1.65 -1.96
C ARG A 233 11.21 2.67 -0.83
N ALA A 234 12.22 2.71 0.03
CA ALA A 234 12.35 3.72 1.07
C ALA A 234 13.67 4.48 0.85
N GLY A 235 13.67 5.77 1.13
CA GLY A 235 14.86 6.60 1.02
C GLY A 235 14.87 7.69 2.07
N VAL A 236 16.03 8.28 2.31
CA VAL A 236 16.20 9.38 3.24
C VAL A 236 16.76 10.61 2.55
N CYS A 237 16.34 11.78 2.99
CA CYS A 237 16.96 13.04 2.60
C CYS A 237 17.05 14.00 3.78
N VAL A 238 18.00 14.93 3.69
CA VAL A 238 18.18 16.04 4.62
C VAL A 238 17.92 17.31 3.81
N PRO A 239 16.75 17.95 3.95
CA PRO A 239 16.34 19.05 3.06
C PRO A 239 17.31 20.23 2.99
N SER A 240 18.06 20.50 4.06
CA SER A 240 19.10 21.54 4.08
C SER A 240 20.30 21.25 3.18
N LEU A 241 20.50 20.00 2.74
CA LEU A 241 21.47 19.61 1.73
C LEU A 241 20.93 19.68 0.30
N GLY A 242 19.61 19.68 0.12
CA GLY A 242 18.93 19.66 -1.17
C GLY A 242 17.81 18.63 -1.23
N ALA A 243 17.25 18.43 -2.43
CA ALA A 243 16.15 17.50 -2.67
C ALA A 243 16.60 16.07 -3.05
N GLU A 244 17.90 15.79 -3.03
CA GLU A 244 18.45 14.48 -3.37
C GLU A 244 18.02 13.43 -2.32
N VAL A 245 17.48 12.30 -2.80
CA VAL A 245 17.02 11.20 -1.95
C VAL A 245 17.99 10.03 -2.06
N PHE A 246 18.45 9.55 -0.90
CA PHE A 246 19.33 8.39 -0.78
C PHE A 246 18.48 7.16 -0.50
N PHE A 247 18.22 6.37 -1.54
CA PHE A 247 17.44 5.14 -1.40
C PHE A 247 18.18 4.09 -0.59
N LEU A 248 17.46 3.46 0.33
CA LEU A 248 17.95 2.35 1.13
C LEU A 248 18.03 1.11 0.23
N PRO A 249 19.14 0.34 0.23
CA PRO A 249 19.27 -0.89 -0.54
C PRO A 249 18.44 -2.01 0.07
N LEU A 250 17.12 -1.93 -0.09
CA LEU A 250 16.12 -2.84 0.46
C LEU A 250 15.42 -3.62 -0.64
N THR A 251 15.09 -4.88 -0.37
CA THR A 251 14.20 -5.68 -1.21
C THR A 251 12.89 -5.85 -0.46
N PHE A 252 11.80 -5.38 -1.05
CA PHE A 252 10.46 -5.53 -0.48
C PHE A 252 9.76 -6.71 -1.13
N ASN A 253 9.29 -7.64 -0.30
CA ASN A 253 8.32 -8.66 -0.70
C ASN A 253 6.98 -8.31 -0.05
N PRO A 254 5.86 -8.28 -0.79
CA PRO A 254 4.55 -7.98 -0.21
C PRO A 254 4.21 -8.87 0.99
N GLY A 255 3.75 -8.25 2.08
CA GLY A 255 3.39 -8.94 3.33
C GLY A 255 4.56 -9.53 4.11
N GLN A 256 5.81 -9.19 3.76
CA GLN A 256 6.99 -9.58 4.53
C GLN A 256 7.67 -8.35 5.14
N PRO A 257 7.97 -8.39 6.45
CA PRO A 257 8.67 -7.30 7.10
C PRO A 257 10.14 -7.25 6.66
N VAL A 258 10.62 -6.04 6.37
CA VAL A 258 11.99 -5.73 5.99
C VAL A 258 12.67 -4.97 7.14
N GLN A 259 13.82 -5.46 7.58
CA GLN A 259 14.67 -4.78 8.56
C GLN A 259 15.59 -3.78 7.84
N ALA A 260 15.38 -2.49 8.10
CA ALA A 260 16.03 -1.39 7.41
C ALA A 260 16.97 -0.56 8.31
N GLY A 261 17.10 -0.90 9.60
CA GLY A 261 17.89 -0.11 10.57
C GLY A 261 19.36 0.11 10.16
N ALA A 262 20.06 -0.95 9.73
CA ALA A 262 21.45 -0.85 9.29
C ALA A 262 21.61 -0.04 7.99
N ALA A 263 20.69 -0.23 7.03
CA ALA A 263 20.68 0.51 5.76
C ALA A 263 20.39 2.00 6.00
N LEU A 264 19.40 2.30 6.85
CA LEU A 264 19.04 3.64 7.29
C LEU A 264 20.24 4.33 7.93
N ARG A 265 20.91 3.65 8.88
CA ARG A 265 22.10 4.16 9.54
C ARG A 265 23.18 4.55 8.54
N GLY A 266 23.53 3.67 7.60
CA GLY A 266 24.57 3.94 6.60
C GLY A 266 24.28 5.17 5.73
N GLN A 267 23.04 5.31 5.25
CA GLN A 267 22.65 6.47 4.43
C GLN A 267 22.56 7.76 5.25
N LEU A 268 22.01 7.71 6.46
CA LEU A 268 21.94 8.89 7.34
C LEU A 268 23.33 9.35 7.78
N THR A 269 24.25 8.45 8.17
CA THR A 269 25.63 8.83 8.48
C THR A 269 26.29 9.55 7.30
N THR A 270 26.07 9.07 6.08
CA THR A 270 26.60 9.71 4.86
C THR A 270 26.03 11.11 4.66
N LEU A 271 24.71 11.27 4.82
CA LEU A 271 24.03 12.55 4.71
C LEU A 271 24.48 13.54 5.81
N LEU A 272 24.57 13.09 7.06
CA LEU A 272 24.97 13.94 8.18
C LEU A 272 26.41 14.42 8.06
N ARG A 273 27.33 13.57 7.57
CA ARG A 273 28.69 14.00 7.26
C ARG A 273 28.72 15.06 6.15
N ARG A 274 27.93 14.89 5.09
CA ARG A 274 27.81 15.93 4.04
C ARG A 274 27.24 17.24 4.59
N LEU A 275 26.31 17.16 5.54
CA LEU A 275 25.75 18.34 6.20
C LEU A 275 26.82 19.07 7.01
N GLN A 276 27.62 18.34 7.78
CA GLN A 276 28.76 18.89 8.54
C GLN A 276 29.81 19.52 7.62
N GLU A 277 30.18 18.85 6.53
CA GLU A 277 31.11 19.40 5.53
C GLU A 277 30.58 20.71 4.94
N LYS A 278 29.27 20.78 4.67
CA LYS A 278 28.60 21.98 4.17
C LYS A 278 28.60 23.11 5.21
N THR A 279 28.24 22.85 6.47
CA THR A 279 28.23 23.90 7.52
C THR A 279 29.62 24.43 7.81
N ALA A 280 30.66 23.59 7.70
CA ALA A 280 32.06 24.02 7.76
C ALA A 280 32.44 24.93 6.58
N GLN A 281 32.04 24.58 5.36
CA GLN A 281 32.28 25.39 4.15
C GLN A 281 31.55 26.74 4.18
N ASP A 282 30.35 26.78 4.75
CA ASP A 282 29.54 27.99 4.90
C ASP A 282 30.04 28.91 6.04
N GLY A 283 31.11 28.53 6.75
CA GLY A 283 31.72 29.34 7.80
C GLY A 283 30.99 29.31 9.15
N ILE A 284 30.07 28.35 9.35
CA ILE A 284 29.23 28.22 10.56
C ILE A 284 29.91 27.28 11.59
N GLY A 285 31.25 27.27 11.66
CA GLY A 285 32.00 26.53 12.67
C GLY A 285 31.91 25.00 12.60
N GLY A 286 31.30 24.43 11.54
CA GLY A 286 31.14 22.97 11.39
C GLY A 286 30.12 22.34 12.34
N GLU A 287 29.39 23.15 13.11
CA GLU A 287 28.31 22.69 13.98
C GLU A 287 27.10 22.28 13.13
N LEU A 288 26.37 21.26 13.60
CA LEU A 288 25.12 20.81 12.99
C LEU A 288 23.98 21.77 13.36
N PRO A 289 23.04 22.05 12.44
CA PRO A 289 21.89 22.88 12.74
C PRO A 289 21.00 22.24 13.81
N ASP A 290 20.25 23.05 14.54
CA ASP A 290 19.27 22.59 15.53
C ASP A 290 17.85 23.01 15.18
N PRO A 291 16.93 22.05 14.93
CA PRO A 291 17.19 20.62 14.77
C PRO A 291 17.79 20.29 13.39
N VAL A 292 18.38 19.10 13.24
CA VAL A 292 18.59 18.52 11.90
C VAL A 292 17.27 17.89 11.44
N THR A 293 16.67 18.49 10.42
CA THR A 293 15.47 17.93 9.77
C THR A 293 15.86 16.79 8.82
N VAL A 294 15.19 15.65 8.98
CA VAL A 294 15.33 14.48 8.13
C VAL A 294 13.95 14.07 7.60
N GLU A 295 13.90 13.64 6.35
CA GLU A 295 12.69 13.08 5.74
C GLU A 295 12.93 11.64 5.33
N LEU A 296 12.02 10.74 5.74
CA LEU A 296 11.89 9.39 5.21
C LEU A 296 10.86 9.43 4.08
N LEU A 297 11.34 9.20 2.85
CA LEU A 297 10.50 9.02 1.68
C LEU A 297 10.12 7.55 1.55
N LEU A 298 8.82 7.28 1.50
CA LEU A 298 8.26 6.00 1.07
C LEU A 298 7.72 6.18 -0.35
N GLU A 299 8.06 5.28 -1.27
CA GLU A 299 7.61 5.34 -2.66
C GLU A 299 7.20 3.97 -3.20
N SER A 300 6.13 3.94 -3.98
CA SER A 300 5.68 2.77 -4.73
C SER A 300 5.22 3.13 -6.15
N ASP A 301 5.14 2.14 -7.03
CA ASP A 301 4.57 2.19 -8.38
C ASP A 301 3.05 1.92 -8.43
N ALA A 302 2.46 1.48 -7.33
CA ALA A 302 1.02 1.30 -7.20
C ALA A 302 0.53 1.80 -5.84
N PRO A 303 -0.77 2.12 -5.69
CA PRO A 303 -1.34 2.37 -4.39
C PRO A 303 -1.04 1.22 -3.42
N CYS A 304 -0.51 1.52 -2.25
CA CYS A 304 -0.19 0.49 -1.26
C CYS A 304 -0.34 1.02 0.17
N ARG A 305 -0.29 0.10 1.15
CA ARG A 305 -0.21 0.45 2.56
C ARG A 305 1.15 0.02 3.10
N VAL A 306 1.85 0.92 3.78
CA VAL A 306 3.14 0.64 4.40
C VAL A 306 2.98 0.70 5.91
N VAL A 307 3.32 -0.37 6.61
CA VAL A 307 3.33 -0.42 8.06
C VAL A 307 4.76 -0.27 8.56
N ILE A 308 4.97 0.73 9.41
CA ILE A 308 6.20 0.86 10.18
C ILE A 308 5.90 0.27 11.55
N SER A 309 6.38 -0.94 11.80
CA SER A 309 6.09 -1.67 13.04
C SER A 309 7.09 -1.38 14.15
N GLN A 310 8.32 -1.03 13.77
CA GLN A 310 9.38 -0.64 14.71
C GLN A 310 10.16 0.52 14.11
N SER A 311 10.42 1.53 14.94
CA SER A 311 11.31 2.61 14.61
C SER A 311 11.97 3.14 15.89
N GLY A 312 13.23 3.51 15.74
CA GLY A 312 14.03 4.15 16.77
C GLY A 312 15.34 4.59 16.16
N ILE A 313 15.53 5.90 16.04
CA ILE A 313 16.82 6.45 15.64
C ILE A 313 17.54 6.79 16.93
N ASP A 314 18.48 5.93 17.32
CA ASP A 314 19.32 6.15 18.48
C ASP A 314 20.66 6.73 18.03
N TYR A 315 21.09 7.77 18.73
CA TYR A 315 22.28 8.53 18.38
C TYR A 315 22.89 9.23 19.58
N LEU A 316 24.18 9.49 19.44
CA LEU A 316 25.00 10.31 20.31
C LEU A 316 25.40 11.58 19.58
N LEU A 317 25.45 12.68 20.33
CA LEU A 317 25.98 13.95 19.86
C LEU A 317 27.42 14.06 20.35
N ALA A 318 28.33 14.40 19.44
CA ALA A 318 29.74 14.58 19.74
C ALA A 318 30.21 15.97 19.33
N ARG A 319 31.21 16.45 20.06
CA ARG A 319 31.94 17.69 19.81
C ARG A 319 33.43 17.37 19.90
N HIS A 320 34.21 17.65 18.86
CA HIS A 320 35.60 17.24 18.77
C HIS A 320 36.55 18.08 19.63
N SER A 321 36.09 19.21 20.18
CA SER A 321 36.89 19.99 21.13
C SER A 321 36.06 20.71 22.19
N PHE A 322 36.50 20.61 23.44
CA PHE A 322 36.50 21.79 24.29
C PHE A 322 37.82 22.49 23.99
N PRO A 323 37.85 23.80 23.71
CA PRO A 323 39.13 24.49 23.70
C PRO A 323 39.79 24.26 25.07
N ASP A 324 40.94 23.59 25.05
CA ASP A 324 41.81 23.48 26.22
C ASP A 324 42.19 24.90 26.65
N GLY A 325 41.57 25.40 27.72
CA GLY A 325 42.01 26.55 28.50
C GLY A 325 41.68 27.94 27.96
N ALA A 326 40.71 28.58 28.61
CA ALA A 326 40.77 30.00 28.96
C ALA A 326 40.20 30.18 30.37
#